data_AF-A0A432XJM7-F1
#
_entry.id   AF-A0A432XJM7-F1
#
_cell.length_a   1.000
_cell.length_b   1.000
_cell.length_c   1.000
_cell.angle_alpha   90.00
_cell.angle_beta   90.00
_cell.angle_gamma   90.00
#
_symmetry.space_group_name_H-M   'P 1'
#
loop_
_entity.id
_entity.type
_entity.pdbx_description
1 polymer ?
#
loop_
_entity_poly.entity_id
_entity_poly.type
_entity_poly.pdbx_seq_one_letter_code
_entity_poly.pdbx_strand_id
1 'polypeptide(L)'
;MTKALINKNMLTWARERAVMDIPTFANKMNVDEDRLVSWEDGVESITFVKAMEFAKKTHVPFGYLFLSEPPVEQLPIPDLRTVDGKGVGKPSAELFDLIKLMLDRQEWYRDYLLSNLARPVICVGRATLQDSVDDVVRDIKQILDVPTYPTRGKWDDYYRELVGKIERIGVSVMRQPYIGHHTRPLNVDEFRGFALCDDYAPMIFINHADAPGPRLFTLIHELCHIWLNKPGISDGDPSNNRDEEKFCNAVAVHVSDESEHSFRFNPITHFGLNRSPVSVLSDHF
;
A
#
# COMPACT_ATOMS: atom_id res chain seq x y z
N MET A 1 -41.22 -13.94 3.63
CA MET A 1 -39.78 -14.07 3.34
C MET A 1 -39.07 -14.62 4.57
N THR A 2 -38.11 -15.53 4.39
CA THR A 2 -37.35 -16.14 5.50
C THR A 2 -36.47 -15.08 6.19
N LYS A 3 -36.63 -14.95 7.50
CA LYS A 3 -35.81 -14.07 8.35
C LYS A 3 -34.42 -14.69 8.53
N ALA A 4 -33.37 -13.88 8.49
CA ALA A 4 -32.02 -14.35 8.82
C ALA A 4 -31.77 -14.11 10.32
N LEU A 5 -31.31 -15.14 11.03
CA LEU A 5 -30.90 -15.04 12.44
C LEU A 5 -29.50 -14.43 12.51
N ILE A 6 -29.42 -13.14 12.23
CA ILE A 6 -28.17 -12.39 12.18
C ILE A 6 -27.96 -11.68 13.51
N ASN A 7 -26.72 -11.73 13.98
CA ASN A 7 -26.31 -10.97 15.14
C ASN A 7 -26.29 -9.49 14.79
N LYS A 8 -27.08 -8.69 15.51
CA LYS A 8 -27.20 -7.25 15.29
C LYS A 8 -25.85 -6.52 15.36
N ASN A 9 -24.95 -6.97 16.24
CA ASN A 9 -23.61 -6.41 16.37
C ASN A 9 -22.80 -6.60 15.09
N MET A 10 -23.07 -7.64 14.31
CA MET A 10 -22.42 -7.87 13.02
C MET A 10 -22.91 -6.92 11.92
N LEU A 11 -24.16 -6.44 12.00
CA LEU A 11 -24.66 -5.44 11.05
C LEU A 11 -23.98 -4.09 11.27
N THR A 12 -23.95 -3.63 12.52
CA THR A 12 -23.23 -2.40 12.91
C THR A 12 -21.75 -2.51 12.55
N TRP A 13 -21.09 -3.61 12.94
CA TRP A 13 -19.69 -3.84 12.61
C TRP A 13 -19.43 -3.81 11.10
N ALA A 14 -20.26 -4.50 10.29
CA ALA A 14 -20.05 -4.55 8.84
C ALA A 14 -20.18 -3.15 8.19
N ARG A 15 -21.13 -2.32 8.64
CA ARG A 15 -21.30 -0.95 8.16
C ARG A 15 -20.12 -0.06 8.58
N GLU A 16 -19.75 -0.10 9.85
CA GLU A 16 -18.63 0.69 10.39
C GLU A 16 -17.29 0.29 9.78
N ARG A 17 -17.07 -1.01 9.56
CA ARG A 17 -15.90 -1.53 8.83
C ARG A 17 -15.81 -0.96 7.41
N ALA A 18 -16.96 -0.74 6.77
CA ALA A 18 -17.03 -0.14 5.44
C ALA A 18 -16.95 1.41 5.48
N VAL A 19 -16.76 2.01 6.66
CA VAL A 19 -16.65 3.46 6.90
C VAL A 19 -17.85 4.23 6.32
N MET A 20 -19.05 3.65 6.44
CA MET A 20 -20.29 4.29 5.98
C MET A 20 -21.11 4.76 7.18
N ASP A 21 -21.52 6.02 7.17
CA ASP A 21 -22.50 6.53 8.13
C ASP A 21 -23.91 5.97 7.83
N ILE A 22 -24.83 6.14 8.78
CA ILE A 22 -26.21 5.66 8.67
C ILE A 22 -26.91 6.25 7.43
N PRO A 23 -26.90 7.58 7.18
CA PRO A 23 -27.55 8.15 6.01
C PRO A 23 -27.04 7.57 4.69
N THR A 24 -25.71 7.48 4.52
CA THR A 24 -25.08 6.97 3.30
C THR A 24 -25.45 5.51 3.08
N PHE A 25 -25.39 4.69 4.13
CA PHE A 25 -25.64 3.26 4.01
C PHE A 25 -27.13 2.94 3.80
N ALA A 26 -28.04 3.64 4.48
CA ALA A 26 -29.48 3.50 4.31
C ALA A 26 -29.89 3.79 2.85
N ASN A 27 -29.37 4.87 2.28
CA ASN A 27 -29.57 5.24 0.89
C ASN A 27 -29.02 4.17 -0.07
N LYS A 28 -27.82 3.62 0.22
CA LYS A 28 -27.19 2.54 -0.57
C LYS A 28 -27.97 1.21 -0.54
N MET A 29 -28.69 0.96 0.56
CA MET A 29 -29.58 -0.18 0.78
C MET A 29 -31.02 0.05 0.29
N ASN A 30 -31.32 1.28 -0.15
CA ASN A 30 -32.64 1.77 -0.54
C ASN A 30 -33.69 1.52 0.56
N VAL A 31 -33.38 1.97 1.77
CA VAL A 31 -34.25 1.92 2.96
C VAL A 31 -34.15 3.21 3.75
N ASP A 32 -35.15 3.48 4.60
CA ASP A 32 -35.12 4.61 5.53
C ASP A 32 -34.08 4.41 6.63
N GLU A 33 -33.50 5.51 7.13
CA GLU A 33 -32.49 5.49 8.19
C GLU A 33 -33.01 4.81 9.47
N ASP A 34 -34.24 5.12 9.88
CA ASP A 34 -34.90 4.49 11.03
C ASP A 34 -34.97 2.96 10.90
N ARG A 35 -35.17 2.48 9.67
CA ARG A 35 -35.24 1.05 9.40
C ARG A 35 -33.88 0.39 9.53
N LEU A 36 -32.84 1.01 8.99
CA LEU A 36 -31.47 0.52 9.15
C LEU A 36 -31.08 0.45 10.63
N VAL A 37 -31.38 1.51 11.40
CA VAL A 37 -31.16 1.54 12.86
C VAL A 37 -31.93 0.42 13.55
N SER A 38 -33.19 0.20 13.18
CA SER A 38 -33.99 -0.90 13.75
C SER A 38 -33.38 -2.29 13.53
N TRP A 39 -32.66 -2.49 12.42
CA TRP A 39 -31.91 -3.74 12.17
C TRP A 39 -30.66 -3.84 13.04
N GLU A 40 -29.90 -2.75 13.15
CA GLU A 40 -28.67 -2.68 13.96
C GLU A 40 -28.94 -2.75 15.47
N ASP A 41 -30.10 -2.28 15.94
CA ASP A 41 -30.53 -2.42 17.33
C ASP A 41 -31.17 -3.79 17.64
N GLY A 42 -31.49 -4.56 16.59
CA GLY A 42 -32.17 -5.85 16.67
C GLY A 42 -33.66 -5.76 16.99
N VAL A 43 -34.29 -4.60 16.75
CA VAL A 43 -35.72 -4.38 16.90
C VAL A 43 -36.50 -5.06 15.76
N GLU A 44 -36.05 -4.87 14.51
CA GLU A 44 -36.57 -5.58 13.34
C GLU A 44 -35.54 -6.60 12.84
N SER A 45 -36.02 -7.80 12.50
CA SER A 45 -35.20 -8.83 11.87
C SER A 45 -34.98 -8.54 10.38
N ILE A 46 -33.73 -8.59 9.91
CA ILE A 46 -33.41 -8.50 8.49
C ILE A 46 -33.79 -9.79 7.74
N THR A 47 -34.26 -9.66 6.49
CA THR A 47 -34.53 -10.83 5.63
C THR A 47 -33.23 -11.39 5.07
N PHE A 48 -33.21 -12.67 4.70
CA PHE A 48 -32.02 -13.31 4.11
C PHE A 48 -31.52 -12.57 2.84
N VAL A 49 -32.44 -12.14 1.98
CA VAL A 49 -32.10 -11.39 0.75
C VAL A 49 -31.47 -10.04 1.11
N LYS A 50 -32.06 -9.31 2.07
CA LYS A 50 -31.49 -8.02 2.52
C LYS A 50 -30.16 -8.18 3.24
N ALA A 51 -29.97 -9.27 3.97
CA ALA A 51 -28.67 -9.57 4.58
C ALA A 51 -27.58 -9.90 3.55
N MET A 52 -27.91 -10.64 2.50
CA MET A 52 -26.99 -10.90 1.39
C MET A 52 -26.64 -9.60 0.64
N GLU A 53 -27.62 -8.72 0.45
CA GLU A 53 -27.38 -7.38 -0.07
C GLU A 53 -26.48 -6.56 0.87
N PHE A 54 -26.76 -6.57 2.18
CA PHE A 54 -25.96 -5.89 3.21
C PHE A 54 -24.49 -6.32 3.14
N ALA A 55 -24.23 -7.63 3.16
CA ALA A 55 -22.89 -8.21 3.04
C ALA A 55 -22.18 -7.75 1.76
N LYS A 56 -22.89 -7.77 0.62
CA LYS A 56 -22.35 -7.33 -0.67
C LYS A 56 -21.99 -5.83 -0.67
N LYS A 57 -22.82 -4.98 -0.05
CA LYS A 57 -22.63 -3.52 -0.03
C LYS A 57 -21.55 -3.07 0.96
N THR A 58 -21.27 -3.89 1.98
CA THR A 58 -20.22 -3.70 2.99
C THR A 58 -18.93 -4.46 2.68
N HIS A 59 -18.91 -5.25 1.60
CA HIS A 59 -17.77 -6.09 1.21
C HIS A 59 -17.33 -7.07 2.30
N VAL A 60 -18.30 -7.58 3.06
CA VAL A 60 -18.10 -8.58 4.11
C VAL A 60 -18.56 -9.94 3.57
N PRO A 61 -17.82 -11.05 3.80
CA PRO A 61 -18.31 -12.38 3.46
C PRO A 61 -19.67 -12.63 4.14
N PHE A 62 -20.68 -13.07 3.38
CA PHE A 62 -22.03 -13.21 3.92
C PHE A 62 -22.10 -14.07 5.20
N GLY A 63 -21.26 -15.12 5.28
CA GLY A 63 -21.15 -15.97 6.47
C GLY A 63 -20.72 -15.24 7.74
N TYR A 64 -20.00 -14.11 7.62
CA TYR A 64 -19.54 -13.33 8.77
C TYR A 64 -20.71 -12.68 9.51
N LEU A 65 -21.83 -12.38 8.84
CA LEU A 65 -23.01 -11.82 9.51
C LEU A 65 -23.61 -12.78 10.57
N PHE A 66 -23.23 -14.06 10.54
CA PHE A 66 -23.68 -15.08 11.48
C PHE A 66 -22.68 -15.36 12.61
N LEU A 67 -21.56 -14.63 12.68
CA LEU A 67 -20.61 -14.76 13.78
C LEU A 67 -21.22 -14.22 15.09
N SER A 68 -20.83 -14.85 16.20
CA SER A 68 -21.24 -14.45 17.56
C SER A 68 -20.68 -13.09 17.97
N GLU A 69 -19.55 -12.69 17.38
CA GLU A 69 -18.86 -11.46 17.70
C GLU A 69 -18.01 -11.01 16.50
N PRO A 70 -17.80 -9.70 16.33
CA PRO A 70 -16.93 -9.17 15.28
C PRO A 70 -15.53 -9.78 15.32
N PRO A 71 -15.01 -10.24 14.18
CA PRO A 71 -13.64 -10.75 14.14
C PRO A 71 -12.65 -9.62 14.41
N VAL A 72 -11.56 -9.95 15.10
CA VAL A 72 -10.43 -9.04 15.28
C VAL A 72 -9.60 -9.06 14.00
N GLU A 73 -9.68 -8.00 13.21
CA GLU A 73 -8.88 -7.84 11.99
C GLU A 73 -7.55 -7.16 12.32
N GLN A 74 -6.46 -7.93 12.25
CA GLN A 74 -5.09 -7.42 12.39
C GLN A 74 -4.37 -7.61 11.06
N LEU A 75 -3.58 -6.60 10.66
CA LEU A 75 -2.77 -6.69 9.46
C LEU A 75 -1.77 -7.85 9.61
N PRO A 76 -1.65 -8.70 8.59
CA PRO A 76 -0.73 -9.84 8.63
C PRO A 76 0.73 -9.43 8.43
N ILE A 77 1.00 -8.15 8.18
CA ILE A 77 2.33 -7.55 8.01
C ILE A 77 2.46 -6.32 8.91
N PRO A 78 3.70 -5.90 9.26
CA PRO A 78 3.92 -4.70 10.06
C PRO A 78 3.25 -3.46 9.47
N ASP A 79 2.52 -2.74 10.33
CA ASP A 79 1.95 -1.45 9.97
C ASP A 79 2.96 -0.35 10.32
N LEU A 80 3.65 0.17 9.30
CA LEU A 80 4.70 1.18 9.45
C LEU A 80 4.15 2.60 9.27
N ARG A 81 2.91 2.74 8.81
CA ARG A 81 2.18 4.02 8.64
C ARG A 81 2.23 4.86 9.91
N THR A 82 2.14 6.18 9.73
CA THR A 82 2.10 7.17 10.82
C THR A 82 1.00 8.19 10.53
N VAL A 83 0.08 8.40 11.48
CA VAL A 83 -0.95 9.45 11.36
C VAL A 83 -0.64 10.57 12.36
N ASP A 84 -0.08 11.69 11.91
CA ASP A 84 0.11 12.91 12.71
C ASP A 84 0.68 12.68 14.13
N GLY A 85 1.67 11.79 14.26
CA GLY A 85 2.28 11.48 15.56
C GLY A 85 1.41 10.69 16.54
N LYS A 86 0.26 10.15 16.11
CA LYS A 86 -0.58 9.20 16.84
C LYS A 86 -0.65 7.85 16.10
N GLY A 87 -0.91 6.80 16.87
CA GLY A 87 -0.94 5.42 16.38
C GLY A 87 -1.84 5.24 15.15
N VAL A 88 -1.52 4.23 14.34
CA VAL A 88 -2.20 3.97 13.07
C VAL A 88 -3.70 3.78 13.29
N GLY A 89 -4.52 4.47 12.49
CA GLY A 89 -5.95 4.20 12.43
C GLY A 89 -6.22 2.75 12.02
N LYS A 90 -7.42 2.23 12.31
CA LYS A 90 -7.81 0.89 11.84
C LYS A 90 -7.68 0.85 10.31
N PRO A 91 -7.05 -0.19 9.72
CA PRO A 91 -6.95 -0.33 8.27
C PRO A 91 -8.33 -0.41 7.64
N SER A 92 -8.47 0.14 6.44
CA SER A 92 -9.67 0.00 5.64
C SER A 92 -9.89 -1.46 5.22
N ALA A 93 -11.15 -1.78 4.92
CA ALA A 93 -11.54 -3.04 4.31
C ALA A 93 -10.74 -3.32 3.02
N GLU A 94 -10.55 -2.29 2.20
CA GLU A 94 -9.82 -2.33 0.95
C GLU A 94 -8.35 -2.68 1.15
N LEU A 95 -7.65 -2.01 2.08
CA LEU A 95 -6.25 -2.29 2.39
C LEU A 95 -6.09 -3.73 2.92
N PHE A 96 -6.97 -4.14 3.84
CA PHE A 96 -6.92 -5.47 4.43
C PHE A 96 -7.14 -6.58 3.39
N ASP A 97 -8.18 -6.44 2.56
CA ASP A 97 -8.47 -7.39 1.48
C ASP A 97 -7.34 -7.42 0.44
N LEU A 98 -6.73 -6.27 0.16
CA LEU A 98 -5.62 -6.16 -0.77
C LEU A 98 -4.38 -6.91 -0.28
N ILE A 99 -4.01 -6.74 0.98
CA ILE A 99 -2.85 -7.41 1.56
C ILE A 99 -3.04 -8.91 1.56
N LYS A 100 -4.24 -9.40 1.94
CA LYS A 100 -4.57 -10.82 1.84
C LYS A 100 -4.42 -11.34 0.42
N LEU A 101 -4.99 -10.62 -0.56
CA LEU A 101 -4.87 -10.98 -1.97
C LEU A 101 -3.41 -11.03 -2.44
N MET A 102 -2.56 -10.11 -1.98
CA MET A 102 -1.14 -10.10 -2.37
C MET A 102 -0.37 -11.23 -1.68
N LEU A 103 -0.66 -11.54 -0.42
CA LEU A 103 -0.09 -12.69 0.29
C LEU A 103 -0.45 -14.01 -0.40
N ASP A 104 -1.72 -14.21 -0.77
CA ASP A 104 -2.17 -15.41 -1.50
C ASP A 104 -1.42 -15.55 -2.84
N ARG A 105 -1.22 -14.43 -3.56
CA ARG A 105 -0.45 -14.41 -4.82
C ARG A 105 1.03 -14.70 -4.60
N GLN A 106 1.61 -14.13 -3.54
CA GLN A 106 3.01 -14.35 -3.17
C GLN A 106 3.25 -15.82 -2.84
N GLU A 107 2.39 -16.41 -2.00
CA GLU A 107 2.47 -17.82 -1.61
C GLU A 107 2.36 -18.74 -2.83
N TRP A 108 1.38 -18.51 -3.70
CA TRP A 108 1.25 -19.28 -4.94
C TRP A 108 2.50 -19.18 -5.83
N TYR A 109 3.04 -17.96 -6.01
CA TYR A 109 4.21 -17.76 -6.86
C TYR A 109 5.47 -18.36 -6.25
N ARG A 110 5.62 -18.27 -4.93
CA ARG A 110 6.68 -18.89 -4.16
C ARG A 110 6.67 -20.41 -4.33
N ASP A 111 5.52 -21.05 -4.19
CA ASP A 111 5.37 -22.50 -4.38
C ASP A 111 5.69 -22.93 -5.81
N TYR A 112 5.28 -22.12 -6.79
CA TYR A 112 5.66 -22.32 -8.18
C TYR A 112 7.19 -22.25 -8.36
N LEU A 113 7.85 -21.23 -7.81
CA LEU A 113 9.31 -21.08 -7.91
C LEU A 113 10.06 -22.24 -7.25
N LEU A 114 9.64 -22.66 -6.07
CA LEU A 114 10.23 -23.81 -5.37
C LEU A 114 10.07 -25.12 -6.14
N SER A 115 8.88 -25.35 -6.71
CA SER A 115 8.61 -26.53 -7.54
C SER A 115 9.46 -26.57 -8.81
N ASN A 116 9.92 -25.41 -9.29
CA ASN A 116 10.81 -25.27 -10.44
C ASN A 116 12.29 -25.13 -10.06
N LEU A 117 12.66 -25.43 -8.81
CA LEU A 117 14.05 -25.38 -8.32
C LEU A 117 14.71 -24.01 -8.51
N ALA A 118 13.93 -22.94 -8.40
CA ALA A 118 14.45 -21.59 -8.43
C ALA A 118 15.45 -21.36 -7.29
N ARG A 119 16.37 -20.41 -7.49
CA ARG A 119 17.30 -19.96 -6.46
C ARG A 119 16.70 -18.78 -5.69
N PRO A 120 17.11 -18.58 -4.42
CA PRO A 120 16.77 -17.37 -3.69
C PRO A 120 17.17 -16.10 -4.46
N VAL A 121 16.34 -15.07 -4.32
CA VAL A 121 16.56 -13.75 -4.87
C VAL A 121 17.74 -13.09 -4.17
N ILE A 122 18.70 -12.60 -4.95
CA ILE A 122 19.98 -12.11 -4.43
C ILE A 122 19.87 -10.81 -3.64
N CYS A 123 18.78 -10.07 -3.79
CA CYS A 123 18.60 -8.73 -3.24
C CYS A 123 17.96 -8.65 -1.86
N VAL A 124 17.32 -9.74 -1.41
CA VAL A 124 16.63 -9.76 -0.12
C VAL A 124 17.68 -9.77 1.00
N GLY A 125 17.61 -8.80 1.91
CA GLY A 125 18.51 -8.74 3.08
C GLY A 125 19.97 -8.45 2.74
N ARG A 126 20.26 -7.77 1.62
CA ARG A 126 21.62 -7.34 1.26
C ARG A 126 22.15 -6.19 2.12
N ALA A 127 21.26 -5.46 2.78
CA ALA A 127 21.59 -4.29 3.57
C ALA A 127 21.04 -4.39 4.99
N THR A 128 21.61 -3.59 5.86
CA THR A 128 21.24 -3.40 7.26
C THR A 128 21.13 -1.91 7.55
N LEU A 129 20.48 -1.56 8.66
CA LEU A 129 20.40 -0.16 9.10
C LEU A 129 21.76 0.42 9.56
N GLN A 130 22.81 -0.41 9.62
CA GLN A 130 24.18 0.01 9.93
C GLN A 130 24.96 0.43 8.68
N ASP A 131 24.51 0.02 7.49
CA ASP A 131 25.15 0.40 6.23
C ASP A 131 24.92 1.88 5.93
N SER A 132 25.81 2.49 5.15
CA SER A 132 25.60 3.86 4.70
C SER A 132 24.53 3.92 3.61
N VAL A 133 23.74 5.00 3.59
CA VAL A 133 22.74 5.24 2.52
C VAL A 133 23.41 5.21 1.15
N ASP A 134 24.59 5.82 1.02
CA ASP A 134 25.34 5.89 -0.24
C ASP A 134 25.77 4.50 -0.75
N ASP A 135 26.15 3.59 0.16
CA ASP A 135 26.55 2.23 -0.22
C ASP A 135 25.33 1.41 -0.68
N VAL A 136 24.19 1.55 -0.01
CA VAL A 136 22.94 0.88 -0.42
C VAL A 136 22.45 1.42 -1.75
N VAL A 137 22.48 2.74 -1.96
CA VAL A 137 22.13 3.37 -3.25
C VAL A 137 23.02 2.84 -4.37
N ARG A 138 24.33 2.72 -4.12
CA ARG A 138 25.29 2.17 -5.10
C ARG A 138 25.00 0.72 -5.43
N ASP A 139 24.72 -0.11 -4.42
CA ASP A 139 24.39 -1.53 -4.60
C ASP A 139 23.09 -1.72 -5.38
N ILE A 140 22.02 -0.97 -5.05
CA ILE A 140 20.75 -1.00 -5.80
C ILE A 140 20.99 -0.67 -7.27
N LYS A 141 21.70 0.43 -7.56
CA LYS A 141 22.00 0.84 -8.94
C LYS A 141 22.80 -0.20 -9.69
N GLN A 142 23.81 -0.79 -9.04
CA GLN A 142 24.64 -1.83 -9.64
C GLN A 142 23.84 -3.09 -9.96
N ILE A 143 23.00 -3.56 -9.04
CA ILE A 143 22.17 -4.77 -9.23
C ILE A 143 21.10 -4.55 -10.31
N LEU A 144 20.49 -3.36 -10.37
CA LEU A 144 19.50 -3.02 -11.38
C LEU A 144 20.12 -2.60 -12.72
N ASP A 145 21.46 -2.45 -12.79
CA ASP A 145 22.18 -1.92 -13.94
C ASP A 145 21.65 -0.52 -14.34
N VAL A 146 21.33 0.31 -13.35
CA VAL A 146 20.86 1.69 -13.59
C VAL A 146 22.08 2.59 -13.77
N PRO A 147 22.22 3.28 -14.91
CA PRO A 147 23.37 4.14 -15.16
C PRO A 147 23.43 5.28 -14.14
N THR A 148 24.64 5.65 -13.72
CA THR A 148 24.90 6.77 -12.80
C THR A 148 24.42 8.10 -13.34
N TYR A 149 24.42 8.25 -14.67
CA TYR A 149 23.87 9.42 -15.33
C TYR A 149 22.58 9.03 -16.06
N PRO A 150 21.48 9.69 -15.74
CA PRO A 150 20.21 9.43 -16.38
C PRO A 150 20.25 9.81 -17.86
N THR A 151 19.64 8.95 -18.68
CA THR A 151 19.42 9.25 -20.09
C THR A 151 18.21 10.17 -20.20
N ARG A 152 18.31 11.29 -20.92
CA ARG A 152 17.14 12.16 -21.16
C ARG A 152 16.03 11.33 -21.79
N GLY A 153 14.83 11.38 -21.21
CA GLY A 153 13.70 10.57 -21.67
C GLY A 153 12.36 11.04 -21.13
N LYS A 154 11.34 10.20 -21.25
CA LYS A 154 10.04 10.40 -20.59
C LYS A 154 10.02 9.64 -19.28
N TRP A 155 9.40 10.24 -18.26
CA TRP A 155 9.25 9.62 -16.94
C TRP A 155 8.57 8.24 -17.00
N ASP A 156 7.50 8.10 -17.80
CA ASP A 156 6.78 6.82 -17.93
C ASP A 156 7.65 5.69 -18.50
N ASP A 157 8.56 6.03 -19.41
CA ASP A 157 9.48 5.07 -20.02
C ASP A 157 10.52 4.62 -18.99
N TYR A 158 11.08 5.57 -18.22
CA TYR A 158 12.02 5.28 -17.15
C TYR A 158 11.38 4.43 -16.04
N TYR A 159 10.19 4.79 -15.56
CA TYR A 159 9.48 4.03 -14.54
C TYR A 159 9.21 2.59 -15.01
N ARG A 160 8.77 2.41 -16.26
CA ARG A 160 8.54 1.09 -16.84
C ARG A 160 9.83 0.28 -16.98
N GLU A 161 10.92 0.91 -17.39
CA GLU A 161 12.22 0.27 -17.49
C GLU A 161 12.72 -0.19 -16.11
N LEU A 162 12.61 0.68 -15.10
CA LEU A 162 13.01 0.39 -13.73
C LEU A 162 12.20 -0.77 -13.14
N VAL A 163 10.88 -0.78 -13.32
CA VAL A 163 10.03 -1.92 -12.94
C VAL A 163 10.52 -3.20 -13.62
N GLY A 164 10.81 -3.16 -14.92
CA GLY A 164 11.34 -4.32 -15.63
C GLY A 164 12.71 -4.77 -15.14
N LYS A 165 13.57 -3.86 -14.68
CA LYS A 165 14.86 -4.18 -14.04
C LYS A 165 14.65 -4.87 -12.68
N ILE A 166 13.72 -4.38 -11.87
CA ILE A 166 13.34 -4.95 -10.57
C ILE A 166 12.74 -6.36 -10.74
N GLU A 167 11.85 -6.55 -11.70
CA GLU A 167 11.26 -7.88 -11.97
C GLU A 167 12.29 -8.88 -12.48
N ARG A 168 13.27 -8.44 -13.27
CA ARG A 168 14.36 -9.31 -13.77
C ARG A 168 15.26 -9.86 -12.67
N ILE A 169 15.41 -9.16 -11.56
CA ILE A 169 16.19 -9.65 -10.40
C ILE A 169 15.35 -10.54 -9.46
N GLY A 170 14.07 -10.76 -9.78
CA GLY A 170 13.18 -11.67 -9.04
C GLY A 170 12.18 -11.01 -8.10
N VAL A 171 12.13 -9.67 -8.05
CA VAL A 171 11.16 -8.94 -7.21
C VAL A 171 9.91 -8.61 -8.00
N SER A 172 8.76 -9.16 -7.59
CA SER A 172 7.48 -8.92 -8.28
C SER A 172 6.94 -7.52 -7.99
N VAL A 173 6.53 -6.77 -9.01
CA VAL A 173 5.95 -5.43 -8.82
C VAL A 173 4.47 -5.42 -9.20
N MET A 174 3.61 -5.39 -8.18
CA MET A 174 2.16 -5.31 -8.31
C MET A 174 1.71 -3.84 -8.30
N ARG A 175 0.76 -3.50 -9.16
CA ARG A 175 0.26 -2.12 -9.27
C ARG A 175 -1.20 -2.08 -9.70
N GLN A 176 -2.05 -1.46 -8.90
CA GLN A 176 -3.45 -1.21 -9.24
C GLN A 176 -3.99 -0.02 -8.42
N PRO A 177 -4.99 0.72 -8.93
CA PRO A 177 -5.62 1.82 -8.20
C PRO A 177 -6.91 1.41 -7.45
N TYR A 178 -7.36 0.16 -7.58
CA TYR A 178 -8.59 -0.35 -6.97
C TYR A 178 -8.49 -1.86 -6.72
N ILE A 179 -9.39 -2.39 -5.88
CA ILE A 179 -9.51 -3.83 -5.63
C ILE A 179 -10.70 -4.43 -6.41
N GLY A 180 -10.39 -5.26 -7.40
CA GLY A 180 -11.37 -5.98 -8.24
C GLY A 180 -12.14 -5.10 -9.23
N HIS A 181 -12.80 -4.04 -8.76
CA HIS A 181 -13.63 -3.14 -9.56
C HIS A 181 -13.38 -1.68 -9.19
N HIS A 182 -13.52 -0.75 -10.14
CA HIS A 182 -13.23 0.69 -9.95
C HIS A 182 -14.08 1.38 -8.84
N THR A 183 -15.13 0.72 -8.36
CA THR A 183 -16.01 1.20 -7.27
C THR A 183 -15.40 0.96 -5.89
N ARG A 184 -14.24 0.31 -5.81
CA ARG A 184 -13.45 0.13 -4.58
C ARG A 184 -12.04 0.70 -4.78
N PRO A 185 -11.90 2.03 -4.92
CA PRO A 185 -10.61 2.68 -5.11
C PRO A 185 -9.74 2.54 -3.86
N LEU A 186 -8.42 2.51 -4.07
CA LEU A 186 -7.45 2.56 -2.98
C LEU A 186 -7.22 4.01 -2.56
N ASN A 187 -7.23 4.27 -1.25
CA ASN A 187 -7.02 5.60 -0.72
C ASN A 187 -5.52 5.91 -0.63
N VAL A 188 -5.06 6.93 -1.35
CA VAL A 188 -3.66 7.38 -1.34
C VAL A 188 -3.26 7.96 0.01
N ASP A 189 -4.21 8.60 0.71
CA ASP A 189 -3.96 9.15 2.05
C ASP A 189 -3.84 8.04 3.12
N GLU A 190 -4.30 6.83 2.79
CA GLU A 190 -4.18 5.68 3.69
C GLU A 190 -2.86 4.93 3.51
N PHE A 191 -2.44 4.71 2.26
CA PHE A 191 -1.18 4.04 1.95
C PHE A 191 -0.76 4.32 0.50
N ARG A 192 0.56 4.32 0.26
CA ARG A 192 1.14 4.50 -1.07
C ARG A 192 1.74 3.22 -1.62
N GLY A 193 2.28 2.38 -0.75
CA GLY A 193 2.89 1.12 -1.12
C GLY A 193 3.04 0.17 0.06
N PHE A 194 3.49 -1.03 -0.24
CA PHE A 194 3.99 -1.97 0.78
C PHE A 194 4.95 -2.97 0.16
N ALA A 195 5.82 -3.50 1.00
CA ALA A 195 6.79 -4.55 0.68
C ALA A 195 6.44 -5.85 1.42
N LEU A 196 6.44 -6.96 0.69
CA LEU A 196 6.39 -8.31 1.22
C LEU A 196 7.74 -8.97 0.96
N CYS A 197 8.49 -9.26 2.03
CA CYS A 197 9.77 -9.92 1.93
C CYS A 197 9.61 -11.44 1.98
N ASP A 198 10.25 -12.13 1.04
CA ASP A 198 10.42 -13.58 1.02
C ASP A 198 11.68 -13.87 0.19
N ASP A 199 12.44 -14.90 0.55
CA ASP A 199 13.71 -15.21 -0.11
C ASP A 199 13.54 -15.64 -1.58
N TYR A 200 12.35 -16.09 -1.99
CA TYR A 200 12.09 -16.59 -3.34
C TYR A 200 11.12 -15.69 -4.11
N ALA A 201 10.08 -15.18 -3.45
CA ALA A 201 9.03 -14.37 -4.06
C ALA A 201 8.88 -13.01 -3.37
N PRO A 202 9.93 -12.17 -3.27
CA PRO A 202 9.77 -10.81 -2.76
C PRO A 202 8.82 -10.02 -3.66
N MET A 203 7.96 -9.21 -3.06
CA MET A 203 6.91 -8.47 -3.78
C MET A 203 6.80 -7.04 -3.27
N ILE A 204 6.65 -6.11 -4.21
CA ILE A 204 6.33 -4.72 -3.96
C ILE A 204 4.94 -4.44 -4.52
N PHE A 205 4.11 -3.74 -3.75
CA PHE A 205 2.84 -3.20 -4.22
C PHE A 205 2.90 -1.68 -4.30
N ILE A 206 2.43 -1.11 -5.40
CA ILE A 206 2.31 0.35 -5.60
C ILE A 206 0.85 0.74 -5.84
N ASN A 207 0.35 1.67 -5.03
CA ASN A 207 -0.96 2.28 -5.22
C ASN A 207 -0.94 3.21 -6.44
N HIS A 208 -1.52 2.74 -7.54
CA HIS A 208 -1.57 3.48 -8.80
C HIS A 208 -2.66 4.58 -8.82
N ALA A 209 -3.37 4.81 -7.72
CA ALA A 209 -4.24 5.98 -7.57
C ALA A 209 -3.44 7.27 -7.29
N ASP A 210 -2.19 7.15 -6.82
CA ASP A 210 -1.30 8.28 -6.52
C ASP A 210 -0.79 8.98 -7.80
N ALA A 211 -0.22 10.18 -7.71
CA ALA A 211 0.35 10.88 -8.86
C ALA A 211 1.63 10.18 -9.39
N PRO A 212 1.98 10.33 -10.69
CA PRO A 212 3.17 9.69 -11.27
C PRO A 212 4.47 9.89 -10.48
N GLY A 213 4.91 11.13 -10.22
CA GLY A 213 6.17 11.40 -9.50
C GLY A 213 6.31 10.63 -8.17
N PRO A 214 5.35 10.78 -7.23
CA PRO A 214 5.34 10.02 -5.97
C PRO A 214 5.42 8.49 -6.10
N ARG A 215 4.95 7.88 -7.21
CA ARG A 215 5.06 6.43 -7.43
C ARG A 215 6.49 5.95 -7.62
N LEU A 216 7.36 6.78 -8.20
CA LEU A 216 8.78 6.43 -8.37
C LEU A 216 9.48 6.38 -7.00
N PHE A 217 9.26 7.42 -6.19
CA PHE A 217 9.74 7.48 -4.82
C PHE A 217 9.28 6.25 -4.03
N THR A 218 7.98 5.97 -4.08
CA THR A 218 7.38 4.80 -3.39
C THR A 218 8.00 3.50 -3.88
N LEU A 219 8.17 3.32 -5.19
CA LEU A 219 8.79 2.10 -5.74
C LEU A 219 10.20 1.86 -5.18
N ILE A 220 11.03 2.90 -5.11
CA ILE A 220 12.39 2.78 -4.58
C ILE A 220 12.38 2.60 -3.06
N HIS A 221 11.47 3.28 -2.36
CA HIS A 221 11.28 3.13 -0.92
C HIS A 221 10.94 1.67 -0.56
N GLU A 222 9.93 1.09 -1.21
CA GLU A 222 9.55 -0.32 -0.98
C GLU A 222 10.66 -1.29 -1.44
N LEU A 223 11.42 -0.94 -2.47
CA LEU A 223 12.60 -1.72 -2.85
C LEU A 223 13.67 -1.72 -1.76
N CYS A 224 13.88 -0.59 -1.08
CA CYS A 224 14.80 -0.51 0.05
C CYS A 224 14.34 -1.42 1.20
N HIS A 225 13.04 -1.51 1.47
CA HIS A 225 12.50 -2.48 2.43
C HIS A 225 12.82 -3.94 2.08
N ILE A 226 12.78 -4.31 0.78
CA ILE A 226 13.25 -5.63 0.33
C ILE A 226 14.76 -5.81 0.61
N TRP A 227 15.57 -4.79 0.34
CA TRP A 227 17.02 -4.80 0.61
C TRP A 227 17.36 -5.00 2.08
N LEU A 228 16.55 -4.44 2.98
CA LEU A 228 16.70 -4.61 4.43
C LEU A 228 16.10 -5.93 4.94
N ASN A 229 15.31 -6.63 4.11
CA ASN A 229 14.45 -7.76 4.50
C ASN A 229 13.43 -7.39 5.59
N LYS A 230 12.69 -6.30 5.35
CA LYS A 230 11.82 -5.64 6.32
C LYS A 230 10.46 -5.36 5.70
N PRO A 231 9.49 -6.29 5.83
CA PRO A 231 8.17 -6.10 5.25
C PRO A 231 7.40 -5.02 6.01
N GLY A 232 6.49 -4.34 5.32
CA GLY A 232 5.65 -3.35 5.96
C GLY A 232 4.83 -2.54 4.98
N ILE A 233 3.83 -1.84 5.51
CA ILE A 233 2.99 -0.91 4.76
C ILE A 233 3.44 0.50 5.06
N SER A 234 3.70 1.27 4.00
CA SER A 234 4.09 2.68 4.10
C SER A 234 3.02 3.60 3.49
N ASP A 235 2.80 4.73 4.16
CA ASP A 235 2.06 5.89 3.66
C ASP A 235 2.98 6.89 2.94
N GLY A 236 4.29 6.60 2.91
CA GLY A 236 5.32 7.47 2.35
C GLY A 236 5.49 8.78 3.11
N ASP A 237 5.06 8.87 4.38
CA ASP A 237 5.22 10.07 5.19
C ASP A 237 6.71 10.29 5.54
N PRO A 238 7.33 11.39 5.06
CA PRO A 238 8.71 11.71 5.39
C PRO A 238 8.92 12.03 6.88
N SER A 239 7.84 12.31 7.62
CA SER A 239 7.86 12.62 9.06
C SER A 239 7.95 11.37 9.95
N ASN A 240 7.88 10.17 9.35
CA ASN A 240 7.93 8.91 10.07
C ASN A 240 9.22 8.80 10.88
N ASN A 241 9.06 8.54 12.19
CA ASN A 241 10.18 8.59 13.13
C ASN A 241 10.93 7.27 13.28
N ARG A 242 10.46 6.19 12.67
CA ARG A 242 11.12 4.89 12.69
C ARG A 242 12.42 4.96 11.90
N ASP A 243 13.51 4.42 12.45
CA ASP A 243 14.83 4.47 11.82
C ASP A 243 14.84 3.82 10.44
N GLU A 244 14.07 2.74 10.29
CA GLU A 244 13.86 2.01 9.04
C GLU A 244 13.23 2.89 7.95
N GLU A 245 12.15 3.61 8.28
CA GLU A 245 11.47 4.50 7.34
C GLU A 245 12.34 5.71 6.97
N LYS A 246 13.09 6.26 7.93
CA LYS A 246 14.08 7.32 7.66
C LYS A 246 15.16 6.85 6.70
N PHE A 247 15.64 5.62 6.88
CA PHE A 247 16.64 5.01 6.03
C PHE A 247 16.11 4.79 4.61
N CYS A 248 14.93 4.16 4.47
CA CYS A 248 14.29 3.91 3.18
C CYS A 248 13.95 5.22 2.46
N ASN A 249 13.48 6.24 3.18
CA ASN A 249 13.25 7.58 2.64
C ASN A 249 14.55 8.21 2.12
N ALA A 250 15.64 8.13 2.87
CA ALA A 250 16.93 8.66 2.43
C ALA A 250 17.41 7.97 1.14
N VAL A 251 17.34 6.64 1.07
CA VAL A 251 17.69 5.88 -0.15
C VAL A 251 16.80 6.28 -1.33
N ALA A 252 15.48 6.37 -1.12
CA ALA A 252 14.54 6.75 -2.15
C ALA A 252 14.81 8.16 -2.70
N VAL A 253 15.11 9.15 -1.85
CA VAL A 253 15.50 10.49 -2.28
C VAL A 253 16.74 10.44 -3.17
N HIS A 254 17.83 9.78 -2.74
CA HIS A 254 19.09 9.77 -3.49
C HIS A 254 18.96 9.12 -4.87
N VAL A 255 18.21 8.03 -4.98
CA VAL A 255 17.96 7.39 -6.28
C VAL A 255 17.01 8.25 -7.15
N SER A 256 16.01 8.91 -6.55
CA SER A 256 15.02 9.70 -7.27
C SER A 256 15.56 11.06 -7.74
N ASP A 257 16.27 11.80 -6.90
CA ASP A 257 16.81 13.14 -7.23
C ASP A 257 17.76 13.08 -8.43
N GLU A 258 18.63 12.07 -8.47
CA GLU A 258 19.51 11.84 -9.62
C GLU A 258 18.72 11.57 -10.90
N SER A 259 17.55 10.93 -10.81
CA SER A 259 16.67 10.71 -11.96
C SER A 259 15.91 12.00 -12.34
N GLU A 260 15.38 12.76 -11.39
CA GLU A 260 14.62 14.00 -11.64
C GLU A 260 15.48 15.14 -12.21
N HIS A 261 16.79 15.20 -11.91
CA HIS A 261 17.67 16.18 -12.56
C HIS A 261 17.79 16.01 -14.09
N SER A 262 17.30 14.90 -14.66
CA SER A 262 17.37 14.59 -16.09
C SER A 262 16.07 14.75 -16.85
N PHE A 263 14.97 14.56 -16.14
CA PHE A 263 13.62 14.80 -16.62
C PHE A 263 13.31 16.20 -16.15
N ARG A 264 13.23 17.21 -17.03
CA ARG A 264 12.79 18.56 -16.62
C ARG A 264 11.36 18.48 -16.05
N PHE A 265 11.22 18.06 -14.80
CA PHE A 265 10.09 18.33 -13.94
C PHE A 265 10.26 19.77 -13.49
N ASN A 266 9.19 20.55 -13.61
CA ASN A 266 9.10 21.84 -12.97
C ASN A 266 8.69 21.54 -11.51
N PRO A 267 9.60 21.54 -10.53
CA PRO A 267 9.27 21.16 -9.18
C PRO A 267 8.81 22.44 -8.48
N ILE A 268 7.52 22.75 -8.60
CA ILE A 268 6.91 23.72 -7.69
C ILE A 268 5.79 23.01 -6.97
N THR A 269 6.06 22.76 -5.69
CA THR A 269 5.16 22.44 -4.58
C THR A 269 4.51 21.05 -4.64
N HIS A 270 4.92 20.17 -3.73
CA HIS A 270 4.03 19.36 -2.87
C HIS A 270 4.78 18.44 -1.88
N PHE A 271 6.11 18.43 -1.86
CA PHE A 271 6.83 17.98 -0.67
C PHE A 271 6.87 19.12 0.34
N GLY A 272 6.17 18.98 1.45
CA GLY A 272 6.19 19.89 2.62
C GLY A 272 7.55 19.97 3.33
N LEU A 273 8.66 19.77 2.61
CA LEU A 273 10.00 20.04 3.09
C LEU A 273 10.32 21.50 2.77
N ASN A 274 10.05 22.35 3.75
CA ASN A 274 10.37 23.77 3.71
C ASN A 274 11.91 23.95 3.71
N ARG A 275 12.55 23.84 2.55
CA ARG A 275 13.95 24.25 2.37
C ARG A 275 13.97 25.74 2.03
N SER A 276 14.27 26.57 3.02
CA SER A 276 14.61 27.98 2.80
C SER A 276 15.81 28.10 1.84
N PRO A 277 15.78 29.02 0.85
CA PRO A 277 16.87 29.20 -0.09
C PRO A 277 17.99 30.01 0.56
N VAL A 278 19.09 29.35 0.94
CA VAL A 278 20.33 30.04 1.32
C VAL A 278 21.17 30.27 0.07
N SER A 279 21.09 31.53 -0.39
CA SER A 279 22.11 32.31 -1.09
C SER A 279 22.99 31.62 -2.13
N VAL A 280 22.64 31.83 -3.40
CA VAL A 280 23.63 31.93 -4.48
C VAL A 280 24.23 33.33 -4.41
N LEU A 281 25.46 33.41 -3.92
CA LEU A 281 26.34 34.57 -4.11
C LEU A 281 27.72 34.04 -4.50
N SER A 282 28.28 34.68 -5.53
CA SER A 282 29.70 34.77 -5.90
C SER A 282 30.37 33.46 -6.35
N ASP A 283 31.00 33.35 -7.52
CA ASP A 283 31.89 34.32 -8.16
C ASP A 283 32.01 34.13 -9.68
N HIS A 284 32.41 35.23 -10.31
CA HIS A 284 32.86 35.37 -11.69
C HIS A 284 33.95 34.36 -12.07
N PHE A 285 33.73 33.60 -13.15
CA PHE A 285 34.54 33.50 -14.37
C PHE A 285 33.86 32.54 -15.36
#